data_AF-A0A3D1U823-F1
#
_entry.id   AF-A0A3D1U823-F1
#
_cell.length_a   1.000
_cell.length_b   1.000
_cell.length_c   1.000
_cell.angle_alpha   90.00
_cell.angle_beta   90.00
_cell.angle_gamma   90.00
#
_symmetry.space_group_name_H-M   'P 1'
#
loop_
_entity.id
_entity.type
_entity.pdbx_description
1 polymer ?
#
loop_
_entity_poly.entity_id
_entity_poly.type
_entity_poly.pdbx_seq_one_letter_code
_entity_poly.pdbx_strand_id
1 'polypeptide(L)'
;MRRAFELPEEDEECLAAGGFKWEAIVENKVTWLLIDEYPIPAGYNEKVVRLALRIPPSYPDEDIDMVYFSPALALTNGRAIRQLSSLVIDGVQYQQWSRHRTQANPWRPGLDNVCTHLLQVDTWLNRELK
;
A
#
# COMPACT_ATOMS: atom_id res chain seq x y z
N MET A 1 15.54 -3.65 -9.80
CA MET A 1 14.23 -3.90 -9.15
C MET A 1 13.73 -5.25 -9.59
N ARG A 2 13.22 -6.05 -8.65
CA ARG A 2 12.65 -7.37 -8.94
C ARG A 2 11.28 -7.22 -9.62
N ARG A 3 11.04 -8.02 -10.67
CA ARG A 3 9.74 -8.12 -11.36
C ARG A 3 9.40 -9.59 -11.60
N ALA A 4 8.88 -10.25 -10.58
CA ALA A 4 8.49 -11.66 -10.62
C ALA A 4 7.12 -11.88 -11.31
N PHE A 5 6.35 -10.81 -11.52
CA PHE A 5 5.12 -10.79 -12.31
C PHE A 5 4.98 -9.41 -12.96
N GLU A 6 4.13 -9.31 -13.97
CA GLU A 6 3.81 -8.07 -14.66
C GLU A 6 2.52 -7.47 -14.10
N LEU A 7 2.50 -6.15 -13.92
CA LEU A 7 1.28 -5.42 -13.63
C LEU A 7 0.59 -5.05 -14.95
N PRO A 8 -0.72 -4.76 -14.96
CA PRO A 8 -1.37 -4.12 -16.09
C PRO A 8 -0.63 -2.85 -16.52
N GLU A 9 -0.66 -2.55 -17.82
CA GLU A 9 0.05 -1.40 -18.41
C GLU A 9 -0.32 -0.08 -17.71
N GLU A 10 -1.60 0.15 -17.42
CA GLU A 10 -2.08 1.35 -16.73
C GLU A 10 -1.46 1.53 -15.33
N ASP A 11 -1.21 0.43 -14.61
CA ASP A 11 -0.56 0.46 -13.30
C ASP A 11 0.91 0.83 -13.41
N GLU A 12 1.62 0.23 -14.38
CA GLU A 12 3.03 0.53 -14.60
C GLU A 12 3.25 1.98 -15.04
N GLU A 13 2.42 2.46 -15.98
CA GLU A 13 2.43 3.85 -16.45
C GLU A 13 2.16 4.82 -15.30
N CYS A 14 1.17 4.51 -14.47
CA CYS A 14 0.82 5.38 -13.36
C CYS A 14 1.89 5.39 -12.25
N LEU A 15 2.47 4.24 -11.92
CA LEU A 15 3.60 4.15 -10.99
C LEU A 15 4.81 4.94 -11.53
N ALA A 16 5.09 4.84 -12.82
CA ALA A 16 6.16 5.61 -13.47
C ALA A 16 5.86 7.12 -13.46
N ALA A 17 4.64 7.54 -13.77
CA ALA A 17 4.21 8.94 -13.75
C ALA A 17 4.26 9.54 -12.33
N GLY A 18 3.96 8.74 -11.31
CA GLY A 18 4.13 9.11 -9.90
C GLY A 18 5.59 9.14 -9.43
N GLY A 19 6.54 8.67 -10.25
CA GLY A 19 7.96 8.57 -9.89
C GLY A 19 8.26 7.50 -8.85
N PHE A 20 7.37 6.52 -8.69
CA PHE A 20 7.50 5.48 -7.68
C PHE A 20 8.55 4.44 -8.08
N LYS A 21 9.42 4.13 -7.14
CA LYS A 21 10.39 3.03 -7.23
C LYS A 21 9.72 1.77 -6.71
N TRP A 22 9.55 0.75 -7.54
CA TRP A 22 8.75 -0.42 -7.12
C TRP A 22 9.32 -1.77 -7.57
N GLU A 23 8.93 -2.81 -6.84
CA GLU A 23 9.25 -4.20 -7.12
C GLU A 23 8.00 -5.07 -7.08
N ALA A 24 7.92 -6.04 -7.98
CA ALA A 24 6.92 -7.09 -7.97
C ALA A 24 7.58 -8.40 -7.54
N ILE A 25 7.11 -8.99 -6.43
CA ILE A 25 7.63 -10.24 -5.89
C ILE A 25 6.53 -11.27 -5.67
N VAL A 26 6.91 -12.54 -5.65
CA VAL A 26 6.02 -13.65 -5.27
C VAL A 26 6.64 -14.37 -4.09
N GLU A 27 5.92 -14.41 -2.97
CA GLU A 27 6.33 -15.11 -1.74
C GLU A 27 5.19 -16.00 -1.27
N ASN A 28 5.44 -17.30 -1.10
CA ASN A 28 4.43 -18.27 -0.65
C ASN A 28 3.11 -18.24 -1.48
N LYS A 29 3.23 -18.08 -2.80
CA LYS A 29 2.10 -17.91 -3.76
C LYS A 29 1.28 -16.62 -3.56
N VAL A 30 1.79 -15.67 -2.78
CA VAL A 30 1.21 -14.33 -2.64
C VAL A 30 2.04 -13.36 -3.48
N THR A 31 1.36 -12.61 -4.33
CA THR A 31 1.92 -11.53 -5.14
C THR A 31 1.93 -10.23 -4.33
N TRP A 32 3.10 -9.62 -4.24
CA TRP A 32 3.29 -8.34 -3.55
C TRP A 32 3.87 -7.31 -4.50
N LEU A 33 3.32 -6.10 -4.41
CA LEU A 33 3.91 -4.90 -4.97
C LEU A 33 4.57 -4.14 -3.82
N LEU A 34 5.88 -3.96 -3.88
CA LEU A 34 6.67 -3.18 -2.93
C LEU A 34 6.98 -1.83 -3.55
N ILE A 35 6.71 -0.74 -2.85
CA ILE A 35 7.02 0.63 -3.27
C ILE A 35 8.01 1.21 -2.28
N ASP A 36 9.19 1.51 -2.79
CA ASP A 36 10.26 2.17 -2.08
C ASP A 36 10.06 3.67 -2.03
N GLU A 37 10.60 4.26 -0.96
CA GLU A 37 10.63 5.70 -0.76
C GLU A 37 9.24 6.37 -0.81
N TYR A 38 8.19 5.68 -0.34
CA TYR A 38 6.84 6.21 -0.30
C TYR A 38 6.75 7.36 0.72
N PRO A 39 6.31 8.57 0.31
CA PRO A 39 6.26 9.72 1.18
C PRO A 39 5.12 9.61 2.21
N ILE A 40 5.39 10.02 3.44
CA ILE A 40 4.42 10.05 4.54
C ILE A 40 4.17 11.50 4.96
N PRO A 41 2.90 11.91 5.18
CA PRO A 41 2.58 13.29 5.55
C PRO A 41 3.18 13.67 6.91
N ALA A 42 3.39 14.97 7.12
CA ALA A 42 3.88 15.47 8.40
C ALA A 42 2.91 15.14 9.54
N GLY A 43 3.45 14.74 10.70
CA GLY A 43 2.67 14.28 11.86
C GLY A 43 2.90 12.82 12.23
N TYR A 44 3.67 12.10 11.42
CA TYR A 44 4.19 10.76 11.72
C TYR A 44 5.67 10.81 12.13
N ASN A 45 6.14 9.75 12.78
CA ASN A 45 7.56 9.55 13.13
C ASN A 45 8.46 9.42 11.89
N GLU A 46 7.93 8.90 10.79
CA GLU A 46 8.66 8.67 9.54
C GLU A 46 8.21 9.64 8.45
N LYS A 47 9.16 10.08 7.63
CA LYS A 47 8.87 10.90 6.43
C LYS A 47 8.72 10.06 5.17
N VAL A 48 9.35 8.89 5.16
CA VAL A 48 9.49 8.02 4.02
C VAL A 48 9.49 6.58 4.53
N VAL A 49 8.75 5.70 3.88
CA VAL A 49 8.67 4.28 4.23
C VAL A 49 8.70 3.41 2.97
N ARG A 50 8.95 2.12 3.16
CA ARG A 50 8.58 1.10 2.19
C ARG A 50 7.12 0.72 2.40
N LEU A 51 6.33 0.83 1.35
CA LEU A 51 4.93 0.44 1.30
C LEU A 51 4.83 -0.91 0.61
N ALA A 52 4.01 -1.83 1.10
CA ALA A 52 3.67 -3.06 0.40
C ALA A 52 2.16 -3.18 0.19
N LEU A 53 1.77 -3.67 -0.98
CA LEU A 53 0.40 -4.00 -1.36
C LEU A 53 0.33 -5.47 -1.76
N ARG A 54 -0.69 -6.15 -1.26
CA ARG A 54 -1.00 -7.51 -1.72
C ARG A 54 -1.83 -7.40 -2.98
N ILE A 55 -1.31 -7.91 -4.09
CA ILE A 55 -2.05 -7.96 -5.35
C ILE A 55 -2.86 -9.27 -5.36
N PRO A 56 -4.19 -9.24 -5.44
CA PRO A 56 -4.98 -10.47 -5.47
C PRO A 56 -4.82 -11.22 -6.81
N PRO A 57 -5.08 -12.54 -6.86
CA PRO A 57 -4.93 -13.33 -8.08
C PRO A 57 -5.82 -12.89 -9.24
N SER A 58 -6.99 -12.32 -8.93
CA SER A 58 -7.96 -11.84 -9.92
C SER A 58 -7.87 -10.33 -10.16
N TYR A 59 -6.79 -9.68 -9.74
CA TYR A 59 -6.57 -8.27 -10.01
C TYR A 59 -6.58 -7.98 -11.53
N PRO A 60 -7.26 -6.93 -12.02
CA PRO A 60 -7.94 -5.84 -11.29
C PRO A 60 -9.45 -6.06 -10.99
N ASP A 61 -9.99 -7.25 -11.23
CA ASP A 61 -11.40 -7.55 -10.91
C ASP A 61 -11.64 -7.70 -9.40
N GLU A 62 -10.62 -8.16 -8.67
CA GLU A 62 -10.60 -8.24 -7.21
C GLU A 62 -9.81 -7.07 -6.59
N ASP A 63 -10.25 -6.60 -5.43
CA ASP A 63 -9.74 -5.38 -4.81
C ASP A 63 -8.37 -5.58 -4.15
N ILE A 64 -7.50 -4.57 -4.29
CA ILE A 64 -6.35 -4.45 -3.40
C ILE A 64 -6.88 -4.05 -2.03
N ASP A 65 -6.73 -4.94 -1.08
CA ASP A 65 -7.19 -4.75 0.28
C ASP A 65 -6.00 -4.52 1.22
N MET A 66 -6.12 -3.50 2.07
CA MET A 66 -5.12 -3.08 3.07
C MET A 66 -3.86 -2.41 2.50
N VAL A 67 -2.99 -1.99 3.44
CA VAL A 67 -1.67 -1.43 3.18
C VAL A 67 -0.70 -1.81 4.31
N TYR A 68 0.57 -1.94 3.98
CA TYR A 68 1.62 -2.40 4.88
C TYR A 68 2.79 -1.42 4.84
N PHE A 69 3.30 -1.01 5.99
CA PHE A 69 4.39 -0.02 6.09
C PHE A 69 5.61 -0.58 6.83
N SER A 70 6.80 -0.28 6.32
CA SER A 70 8.07 -0.53 7.01
C SER A 70 9.01 0.66 6.80
N PRO A 71 9.55 1.30 7.85
CA PRO A 71 9.30 1.04 9.27
C PRO A 71 7.85 1.34 9.72
N ALA A 72 7.51 0.91 10.94
CA ALA A 72 6.18 1.08 11.51
C ALA A 72 5.86 2.56 11.79
N LEU A 73 4.63 2.96 11.48
CA LEU A 73 4.17 4.32 11.67
C LEU A 73 3.56 4.54 13.06
N ALA A 74 3.83 5.71 13.62
CA ALA A 74 3.27 6.23 14.85
C ALA A 74 3.08 7.76 14.72
N LEU A 75 2.04 8.29 15.35
CA LEU A 75 1.76 9.72 15.36
C LEU A 75 2.69 10.45 16.33
N THR A 76 3.24 11.59 15.91
CA THR A 76 4.13 12.40 16.77
C THR A 76 3.41 13.04 17.96
N ASN A 77 2.09 13.14 17.90
CA ASN A 77 1.25 13.61 19.01
C ASN A 77 0.97 12.53 20.07
N GLY A 78 1.50 11.32 19.91
CA GLY A 78 1.36 10.21 20.86
C GLY A 78 0.02 9.47 20.81
N ARG A 79 -0.92 9.87 19.94
CA ARG A 79 -2.18 9.15 19.75
C ARG A 79 -1.91 7.79 19.08
N ALA A 80 -2.49 6.73 19.65
CA ALA A 80 -2.35 5.40 19.11
C ALA A 80 -3.18 5.22 17.83
N ILE A 81 -2.55 4.68 16.79
CA ILE A 81 -3.21 4.21 15.57
C ILE A 81 -3.83 2.84 15.88
N ARG A 82 -5.11 2.64 15.54
CA ARG A 82 -5.87 1.42 15.88
C ARG A 82 -5.84 0.40 14.73
N GLN A 83 -6.18 -0.85 15.07
CA GLN A 83 -6.30 -1.97 14.13
C GLN A 83 -5.01 -2.18 13.32
N LEU A 84 -3.91 -2.37 14.06
CA LEU A 84 -2.59 -2.66 13.53
C LEU A 84 -2.23 -4.11 13.85
N SER A 85 -1.62 -4.79 12.89
CA SER A 85 -0.97 -6.09 13.07
C SER A 85 0.43 -6.05 12.47
N SER A 86 1.17 -7.16 12.56
CA SER A 86 2.50 -7.29 11.95
C SER A 86 2.53 -8.49 11.01
N LEU A 87 3.23 -8.32 9.90
CA LEU A 87 3.47 -9.38 8.91
C LEU A 87 4.92 -9.26 8.42
N VAL A 88 5.57 -10.39 8.16
CA VAL A 88 6.87 -10.41 7.50
C VAL A 88 6.64 -10.62 6.00
N ILE A 89 7.19 -9.74 5.18
CA ILE A 89 7.14 -9.82 3.72
C ILE A 89 8.58 -9.67 3.24
N ASP A 90 9.07 -10.64 2.46
CA ASP A 90 10.45 -10.62 1.92
C ASP A 90 11.53 -10.46 3.02
N GLY A 91 11.32 -11.14 4.15
CA GLY A 91 12.21 -11.07 5.32
C GLY A 91 12.19 -9.74 6.09
N VAL A 92 11.38 -8.76 5.68
CA VAL A 92 11.22 -7.46 6.34
C VAL A 92 9.93 -7.43 7.14
N GLN A 93 9.96 -6.87 8.34
CA GLN A 93 8.77 -6.70 9.17
C GLN A 93 7.99 -5.45 8.75
N TYR A 94 6.70 -5.63 8.49
CA TYR A 94 5.75 -4.57 8.16
C TYR A 94 4.68 -4.45 9.24
N GLN A 95 4.28 -3.20 9.49
CA GLN A 95 3.06 -2.85 10.19
C GLN A 95 1.89 -2.90 9.20
N GLN A 96 0.96 -3.81 9.42
CA GLN A 96 -0.25 -3.96 8.60
C GLN A 96 -1.35 -3.04 9.11
N TRP A 97 -1.97 -2.32 8.19
CA TRP A 97 -3.16 -1.51 8.45
C TRP A 97 -4.38 -2.21 7.86
N SER A 98 -5.24 -2.77 8.72
CA SER A 98 -6.54 -3.33 8.31
C SER A 98 -7.53 -2.19 8.05
N ARG A 99 -7.37 -1.51 6.91
CA ARG A 99 -8.30 -0.50 6.41
C ARG A 99 -8.89 -1.02 5.10
N HIS A 100 -10.21 -1.10 5.07
CA HIS A 100 -10.96 -1.62 3.93
C HIS A 100 -11.67 -0.47 3.22
N ARG A 101 -11.89 -0.65 1.91
CA ARG A 101 -12.87 0.16 1.17
C ARG A 101 -14.26 -0.04 1.79
N THR A 102 -15.09 0.99 1.75
CA THR A 102 -16.44 0.94 2.32
C THR A 102 -17.48 0.91 1.20
N GLN A 103 -18.74 0.60 1.50
CA GLN A 103 -19.81 0.67 0.50
C GLN A 103 -19.99 2.07 -0.11
N ALA A 104 -19.56 3.12 0.61
CA ALA A 104 -19.57 4.50 0.09
C ALA A 104 -18.40 4.80 -0.86
N ASN A 105 -17.32 4.01 -0.80
CA ASN A 105 -16.19 4.08 -1.72
C ASN A 105 -15.70 2.67 -2.08
N PRO A 106 -16.51 1.89 -2.81
CA PRO A 106 -16.18 0.50 -3.15
C PRO A 106 -15.06 0.46 -4.19
N TRP A 107 -14.43 -0.70 -4.34
CA TRP A 107 -13.63 -0.99 -5.53
C TRP A 107 -14.54 -1.06 -6.75
N ARG A 108 -14.09 -0.48 -7.86
CA ARG A 108 -14.80 -0.46 -9.14
C ARG A 108 -13.97 -1.25 -10.15
N PRO A 109 -14.34 -2.52 -10.43
CA PRO A 109 -13.65 -3.33 -11.42
C PRO A 109 -13.52 -2.61 -12.77
N GLY A 110 -12.33 -2.65 -13.37
CA GLY A 110 -12.02 -1.98 -14.63
C GLY A 110 -11.88 -0.45 -14.55
N LEU A 111 -11.96 0.15 -13.35
CA LEU A 111 -11.72 1.59 -13.13
C LEU A 111 -10.70 1.85 -12.02
N ASP A 112 -10.74 1.07 -10.95
CA ASP A 112 -9.78 1.17 -9.86
C ASP A 112 -8.55 0.30 -10.15
N ASN A 113 -7.40 0.79 -9.69
CA ASN A 113 -6.10 0.22 -9.94
C ASN A 113 -5.15 0.54 -8.76
N VAL A 114 -3.86 0.21 -8.87
CA VAL A 114 -2.86 0.48 -7.84
C VAL A 114 -2.86 1.95 -7.46
N CYS A 115 -2.92 2.86 -8.44
CA CYS A 115 -2.87 4.28 -8.17
C CYS A 115 -4.11 4.82 -7.45
N THR A 116 -5.31 4.38 -7.82
CA THR A 116 -6.50 4.78 -7.04
C THR A 116 -6.47 4.20 -5.62
N HIS A 117 -5.82 3.05 -5.43
CA HIS A 117 -5.55 2.51 -4.10
C HIS A 117 -4.52 3.35 -3.32
N LEU A 118 -3.45 3.82 -3.94
CA LEU A 118 -2.48 4.72 -3.28
C LEU A 118 -3.13 6.03 -2.84
N LEU A 119 -4.03 6.60 -3.63
CA LEU A 119 -4.85 7.76 -3.21
C LEU A 119 -5.73 7.44 -1.99
N GLN A 120 -6.25 6.21 -1.92
CA GLN A 120 -7.01 5.74 -0.77
C GLN A 120 -6.10 5.57 0.47
N VAL A 121 -4.87 5.09 0.29
CA VAL A 121 -3.84 5.04 1.35
C VAL A 121 -3.55 6.43 1.90
N ASP A 122 -3.35 7.43 1.03
CA ASP A 122 -3.15 8.82 1.45
C ASP A 122 -4.33 9.35 2.25
N THR A 123 -5.56 8.99 1.85
CA THR A 123 -6.76 9.36 2.58
C THR A 123 -6.78 8.74 3.99
N TRP A 124 -6.34 7.48 4.14
CA TRP A 124 -6.22 6.83 5.44
C TRP A 124 -5.15 7.50 6.32
N LEU A 125 -3.98 7.78 5.76
CA LEU A 125 -2.89 8.47 6.47
C LEU A 125 -3.35 9.85 6.97
N ASN A 126 -4.03 10.63 6.13
CA ASN A 126 -4.52 11.95 6.52
C ASN A 126 -5.66 11.88 7.55
N ARG A 127 -6.47 10.82 7.54
CA ARG A 127 -7.54 10.63 8.52
C ARG A 127 -6.99 10.41 9.93
N GLU A 128 -5.90 9.65 10.07
CA GLU A 128 -5.26 9.43 11.38
C GLU A 128 -4.54 10.67 11.90
N LEU A 129 -4.43 11.77 11.15
CA LEU A 129 -3.90 13.06 11.63
C LEU A 129 -4.96 13.99 12.21
N LYS A 130 -6.25 13.71 11.96
CA LYS A 130 -7.40 14.47 12.50
C LYS A 130 -7.83 13.86 13.83
#